data_AF-A0A942F2A9-F1
#
_entry.id   AF-A0A942F2A9-F1
#
_cell.length_a   1.000
_cell.length_b   1.000
_cell.length_c   1.000
_cell.angle_alpha   90.00
_cell.angle_beta   90.00
_cell.angle_gamma   90.00
#
_symmetry.space_group_name_H-M   'P 1'
#
loop_
_entity.id
_entity.type
_entity.pdbx_description
1 polymer ?
#
loop_
_entity_poly.entity_id
_entity_poly.type
_entity_poly.pdbx_seq_one_letter_code
_entity_poly.pdbx_strand_id
1 'polypeptide(L)'
;MSDSTFFVSAAAVRNLKHSAQHRVSGVSSSHLGEALASALGFKTHAALRAALAGRTTVEVPKPSNARMVRRLQDLGYNATGDLRLVPEFEHSYSPFRNFPLNKKRSARWTGWRNLMVAAINAGLEQRLFGLEPSDNWWPGGNPHSQLCKRHIYRFDLEGGHAAVASVDAISGDELSINVVLDPRHEGIEPDRFNGLRDGDAHAHAWVERRLGAWIQDGGEDFSCKRAVQPWLAQLKIDPMGYSDQGSFFM
;
A
#
# COMPACT_ATOMS: atom_id res chain seq x y z
N MET A 1 -9.51 -12.37 14.82
CA MET A 1 -8.60 -11.29 14.43
C MET A 1 -8.17 -11.60 13.01
N SER A 2 -8.51 -10.76 12.03
CA SER A 2 -8.00 -10.96 10.67
C SER A 2 -6.50 -10.70 10.72
N ASP A 3 -5.67 -11.72 10.46
CA ASP A 3 -4.25 -11.51 10.21
C ASP A 3 -4.15 -10.45 9.10
N SER A 4 -3.31 -9.42 9.27
CA SER A 4 -3.17 -8.37 8.26
C SER A 4 -2.91 -9.01 6.91
N THR A 5 -3.88 -8.91 6.01
CA THR A 5 -3.79 -9.42 4.66
C THR A 5 -3.13 -8.39 3.77
N PHE A 6 -2.31 -8.87 2.86
CA PHE A 6 -1.59 -8.05 1.88
C PHE A 6 -2.25 -8.26 0.53
N PHE A 7 -2.07 -7.30 -0.36
CA PHE A 7 -2.51 -7.43 -1.74
C PHE A 7 -1.31 -7.45 -2.65
N VAL A 8 -1.30 -8.35 -3.63
CA VAL A 8 -0.23 -8.43 -4.63
C VAL A 8 -0.84 -8.37 -6.02
N SER A 9 -0.21 -7.61 -6.92
CA SER A 9 -0.51 -7.60 -8.35
C SER A 9 0.37 -8.59 -9.11
N ALA A 10 0.07 -8.80 -10.39
CA ALA A 10 0.96 -9.60 -11.25
C ALA A 10 2.35 -8.96 -11.37
N ALA A 11 2.42 -7.62 -11.40
CA ALA A 11 3.67 -6.88 -11.36
C ALA A 11 4.44 -7.10 -10.06
N ALA A 12 3.76 -7.05 -8.91
CA ALA A 12 4.37 -7.31 -7.62
C ALA A 12 4.99 -8.71 -7.52
N VAL A 13 4.31 -9.75 -8.01
CA VAL A 13 4.86 -11.11 -8.06
C VAL A 13 6.12 -11.17 -8.92
N ARG A 14 6.14 -10.48 -10.08
CA ARG A 14 7.35 -10.39 -10.92
C ARG A 14 8.50 -9.70 -10.19
N ASN A 15 8.23 -8.58 -9.53
CA ASN A 15 9.23 -7.80 -8.82
C ASN A 15 9.80 -8.56 -7.62
N LEU A 16 8.95 -9.20 -6.81
CA LEU A 16 9.36 -10.07 -5.71
C LEU A 16 10.24 -11.21 -6.19
N LYS A 17 9.86 -11.86 -7.30
CA LYS A 17 10.67 -12.92 -7.91
C LYS A 17 12.03 -12.39 -8.38
N HIS A 18 12.05 -11.26 -9.07
CA HIS A 18 13.27 -10.64 -9.54
C HIS A 18 14.21 -10.28 -8.37
N SER A 19 13.68 -9.65 -7.31
CA SER A 19 14.44 -9.38 -6.09
C SER A 19 15.00 -10.64 -5.43
N ALA A 20 14.23 -11.73 -5.39
CA ALA A 20 14.69 -13.02 -4.88
C ALA A 20 15.82 -13.62 -5.74
N GLN A 21 15.73 -13.54 -7.07
CA GLN A 21 16.76 -14.04 -8.00
C GLN A 21 18.13 -13.40 -7.75
N HIS A 22 18.18 -12.12 -7.39
CA HIS A 22 19.43 -11.42 -7.08
C HIS A 22 20.07 -11.88 -5.75
N ARG A 23 19.32 -12.59 -4.91
CA ARG A 23 19.75 -13.00 -3.56
C ARG A 23 20.01 -14.50 -3.43
N VAL A 24 19.70 -15.30 -4.46
CA VAL A 24 19.92 -16.75 -4.46
C VAL A 24 20.41 -17.23 -5.81
N SER A 25 21.45 -18.06 -5.82
CA SER A 25 22.01 -18.67 -7.02
C SER A 25 21.66 -20.17 -7.10
N GLY A 26 21.74 -20.75 -8.30
CA GLY A 26 21.53 -22.19 -8.51
C GLY A 26 20.08 -22.68 -8.46
N VAL A 27 19.11 -21.82 -8.15
CA VAL A 27 17.67 -22.14 -8.16
C VAL A 27 17.07 -21.84 -9.53
N SER A 28 16.33 -22.79 -10.10
CA SER A 28 15.69 -22.58 -11.40
C SER A 28 14.56 -21.55 -11.30
N SER A 29 14.31 -20.80 -12.39
CA SER A 29 13.26 -19.78 -12.42
C SER A 29 11.87 -20.37 -12.17
N SER A 30 11.58 -21.61 -12.60
CA SER A 30 10.31 -22.28 -12.34
C SER A 30 10.14 -22.62 -10.87
N HIS A 31 11.16 -23.20 -10.23
CA HIS A 31 11.15 -23.53 -8.80
C HIS A 31 11.09 -22.30 -7.91
N LEU A 32 11.73 -21.20 -8.30
CA LEU A 32 11.59 -19.94 -7.58
C LEU A 32 10.15 -19.39 -7.65
N GLY A 33 9.45 -19.59 -8.77
CA GLY A 33 8.03 -19.26 -8.90
C GLY A 33 7.15 -20.11 -7.96
N GLU A 34 7.43 -21.40 -7.86
CA GLU A 34 6.76 -22.31 -6.90
C GLU A 34 7.03 -21.92 -5.44
N ALA A 35 8.27 -21.59 -5.12
CA ALA A 35 8.66 -21.15 -3.78
C ALA A 35 8.00 -19.82 -3.40
N LEU A 36 7.96 -18.86 -4.32
CA LEU A 36 7.28 -17.58 -4.12
C LEU A 36 5.77 -17.76 -3.92
N ALA A 37 5.13 -18.65 -4.70
CA ALA A 37 3.72 -18.97 -4.52
C ALA A 37 3.44 -19.52 -3.10
N SER A 38 4.28 -20.43 -2.61
CA SER A 38 4.23 -20.93 -1.22
C SER A 38 4.43 -19.81 -0.19
N ALA A 39 5.37 -18.90 -0.44
CA ALA A 39 5.59 -17.74 0.42
C ALA A 39 4.33 -16.89 0.56
N LEU A 40 3.53 -16.76 -0.51
CA LEU A 40 2.26 -16.04 -0.56
C LEU A 40 1.03 -16.91 -0.19
N GLY A 41 1.24 -18.13 0.32
CA GLY A 41 0.17 -19.01 0.82
C GLY A 41 -0.51 -19.89 -0.24
N PHE A 42 -0.04 -19.88 -1.49
CA PHE A 42 -0.55 -20.75 -2.55
C PHE A 42 0.20 -22.08 -2.61
N LYS A 43 -0.52 -23.16 -2.94
CA LYS A 43 0.08 -24.50 -3.11
C LYS A 43 0.97 -24.61 -4.35
N THR A 44 0.65 -23.87 -5.41
CA THR A 44 1.37 -23.90 -6.69
C THR A 44 1.41 -22.52 -7.33
N HIS A 45 2.38 -22.30 -8.21
CA HIS A 45 2.45 -21.07 -9.00
C HIS A 45 1.27 -20.94 -9.97
N ALA A 46 0.74 -22.06 -10.46
CA ALA A 46 -0.47 -22.07 -11.29
C ALA A 46 -1.69 -21.54 -10.53
N ALA A 47 -1.87 -21.90 -9.26
CA ALA A 47 -2.97 -21.40 -8.44
C ALA A 47 -2.86 -19.89 -8.19
N LEU A 48 -1.65 -19.38 -7.90
CA LEU A 48 -1.40 -17.93 -7.78
C LEU A 48 -1.75 -17.20 -9.09
N ARG A 49 -1.32 -17.73 -10.25
CA ARG A 49 -1.64 -17.15 -11.56
C ARG A 49 -3.14 -17.14 -11.84
N ALA A 50 -3.84 -18.23 -11.50
CA ALA A 50 -5.28 -18.31 -11.68
C ALA A 50 -6.02 -17.30 -10.77
N ALA A 51 -5.54 -17.07 -9.55
CA ALA A 51 -6.15 -16.11 -8.63
C ALA A 51 -5.97 -14.65 -9.06
N LEU A 52 -4.90 -14.36 -9.81
CA LEU A 52 -4.65 -13.05 -10.43
C LEU A 52 -5.36 -12.86 -11.78
N ALA A 53 -5.94 -13.92 -12.36
CA ALA A 53 -6.57 -13.82 -13.67
C ALA A 53 -7.80 -12.90 -13.62
N GLY A 54 -7.75 -11.80 -14.38
CA GLY A 54 -8.84 -10.82 -14.47
C GLY A 54 -9.00 -9.92 -13.24
N ARG A 55 -8.00 -9.87 -12.34
CA ARG A 55 -7.98 -9.00 -11.16
C ARG A 55 -6.71 -8.15 -11.13
N THR A 56 -6.82 -6.90 -10.68
CA THR A 56 -5.66 -6.02 -10.48
C THR A 56 -4.75 -6.54 -9.37
N THR A 57 -5.35 -6.99 -8.27
CA THR A 57 -4.65 -7.56 -7.12
C THR A 57 -5.36 -8.80 -6.59
N VAL A 58 -4.65 -9.60 -5.82
CA VAL A 58 -5.21 -10.70 -5.03
C VAL A 58 -4.78 -10.55 -3.57
N GLU A 59 -5.71 -10.84 -2.66
CA GLU A 59 -5.45 -10.89 -1.23
C GLU A 59 -4.61 -12.13 -0.88
N VAL A 60 -3.58 -11.93 -0.05
CA VAL A 60 -2.62 -12.94 0.38
C VAL A 60 -2.30 -12.78 1.87
N PRO A 61 -1.90 -13.85 2.58
CA PRO A 61 -1.26 -13.69 3.87
C PRO A 61 0.06 -12.92 3.73
N LYS A 62 0.58 -12.40 4.85
CA LYS A 62 1.96 -11.89 4.93
C LYS A 62 2.93 -12.87 4.27
N PRO A 63 3.79 -12.41 3.33
CA PRO A 63 4.82 -13.25 2.75
C PRO A 63 5.69 -13.85 3.85
N SER A 64 6.14 -15.09 3.64
CA SER A 64 6.94 -15.82 4.63
C SER A 64 8.13 -16.48 3.96
N ASN A 65 9.34 -16.08 4.36
CA ASN A 65 10.58 -16.74 3.98
C ASN A 65 10.61 -18.17 4.52
N ALA A 66 10.06 -18.44 5.71
CA ALA A 66 9.97 -19.80 6.24
C ALA A 66 9.19 -20.74 5.31
N ARG A 67 8.03 -20.31 4.77
CA ARG A 67 7.28 -21.09 3.77
C ARG A 67 8.04 -21.23 2.45
N MET A 68 8.74 -20.19 2.04
CA MET A 68 9.56 -20.20 0.82
C MET A 68 10.72 -21.19 0.92
N VAL A 69 11.49 -21.14 2.02
CA VAL A 69 12.63 -22.02 2.29
C VAL A 69 12.20 -23.48 2.34
N ARG A 70 11.12 -23.79 3.07
CA ARG A 70 10.57 -25.16 3.11
C ARG A 70 10.24 -25.67 1.70
N ARG A 71 9.60 -24.83 0.87
CA ARG A 71 9.27 -25.20 -0.51
C ARG A 71 10.51 -25.42 -1.37
N LEU A 72 11.58 -24.66 -1.17
CA LEU A 72 12.86 -24.90 -1.85
C LEU A 72 13.50 -26.22 -1.43
N GLN A 73 13.44 -26.57 -0.14
CA GLN A 73 13.92 -27.86 0.37
C GLN A 73 13.13 -29.03 -0.22
N ASP A 74 11.79 -28.92 -0.29
CA ASP A 74 10.92 -29.93 -0.92
C ASP A 74 11.26 -30.13 -2.41
N LEU A 75 11.79 -29.10 -3.08
CA LEU A 75 12.23 -29.13 -4.49
C LEU A 75 13.69 -29.59 -4.65
N GLY A 76 14.35 -30.01 -3.57
CA GLY A 76 15.70 -30.58 -3.59
C GLY A 76 16.84 -29.58 -3.43
N TYR A 77 16.55 -28.32 -3.08
CA TYR A 77 17.59 -27.32 -2.84
C TYR A 77 18.06 -27.32 -1.39
N ASN A 78 19.37 -27.13 -1.17
CA ASN A 78 19.95 -26.94 0.15
C ASN A 78 19.73 -25.50 0.66
N ALA A 79 18.48 -25.11 0.88
CA ALA A 79 18.13 -23.78 1.39
C ALA A 79 18.25 -23.72 2.92
N THR A 80 18.96 -22.70 3.42
CA THR A 80 19.14 -22.45 4.85
C THR A 80 17.95 -21.70 5.46
N GLY A 81 17.68 -21.90 6.76
CA GLY A 81 16.53 -21.29 7.45
C GLY A 81 16.61 -19.76 7.64
N ASP A 82 17.80 -19.19 7.51
CA ASP A 82 18.08 -17.76 7.61
C ASP A 82 17.94 -17.01 6.28
N LEU A 83 17.67 -17.71 5.17
CA LEU A 83 17.50 -17.09 3.87
C LEU A 83 16.32 -16.08 3.87
N ARG A 84 16.55 -14.87 3.36
CA ARG A 84 15.55 -13.78 3.28
C ARG A 84 15.38 -13.27 1.85
N LEU A 85 14.47 -13.90 1.11
CA LEU A 85 14.19 -13.63 -0.31
C LEU A 85 12.99 -12.71 -0.54
N VAL A 86 12.02 -12.72 0.37
CA VAL A 86 10.83 -11.86 0.34
C VAL A 86 10.77 -10.98 1.59
N PRO A 87 10.14 -9.80 1.52
CA PRO A 87 9.88 -8.99 2.71
C PRO A 87 8.83 -9.65 3.61
N GLU A 88 9.10 -9.77 4.93
CA GLU A 88 8.18 -10.40 5.90
C GLU A 88 7.30 -9.39 6.66
N PHE A 89 7.42 -8.09 6.35
CA PHE A 89 6.54 -7.03 6.84
C PHE A 89 6.34 -7.00 8.38
N GLU A 90 7.37 -7.38 9.13
CA GLU A 90 7.34 -7.39 10.60
C GLU A 90 7.76 -6.03 11.20
N HIS A 91 8.60 -5.30 10.47
CA HIS A 91 9.15 -3.98 10.84
C HIS A 91 9.13 -3.06 9.61
N SER A 92 9.11 -1.74 9.82
CA SER A 92 9.35 -0.76 8.75
C SER A 92 10.85 -0.71 8.45
N TYR A 93 11.23 -0.73 7.17
CA TYR A 93 12.64 -0.84 6.73
C TYR A 93 13.30 0.51 6.42
N SER A 94 12.83 1.60 7.04
CA SER A 94 13.38 2.95 6.83
C SER A 94 14.08 3.50 8.07
N PRO A 95 15.17 4.27 7.91
CA PRO A 95 15.86 4.92 9.02
C PRO A 95 15.02 6.01 9.71
N PHE A 96 13.86 6.38 9.15
CA PHE A 96 13.07 7.53 9.60
C PHE A 96 11.89 7.20 10.52
N ARG A 97 11.48 5.92 10.69
CA ARG A 97 10.41 5.53 11.63
C ARG A 97 10.61 4.10 12.16
N ASN A 98 10.98 3.96 13.43
CA ASN A 98 11.29 2.68 14.11
C ASN A 98 10.08 1.97 14.73
N PHE A 99 8.84 2.24 14.29
CA PHE A 99 7.70 1.57 14.89
C PHE A 99 7.29 0.33 14.09
N PRO A 100 7.01 -0.82 14.74
CA PRO A 100 6.31 -1.91 14.07
C PRO A 100 4.95 -1.41 13.59
N LEU A 101 4.36 -2.08 12.59
CA LEU A 101 2.99 -1.82 12.14
C LEU A 101 2.08 -1.61 13.35
N ASN A 102 1.52 -0.41 13.48
CA ASN A 102 0.84 0.02 14.70
C ASN A 102 -0.32 -0.94 15.00
N LYS A 103 -0.16 -1.75 16.05
CA LYS A 103 -1.16 -2.74 16.48
C LYS A 103 -2.35 -2.10 17.19
N LYS A 104 -2.23 -0.84 17.65
CA LYS A 104 -3.26 -0.15 18.42
C LYS A 104 -4.17 0.68 17.49
N ARG A 105 -5.31 0.11 17.13
CA ARG A 105 -6.37 0.76 16.34
C ARG A 105 -7.20 1.73 17.20
N SER A 106 -6.58 2.83 17.64
CA SER A 106 -7.27 3.89 18.39
C SER A 106 -8.31 4.62 17.52
N ALA A 107 -9.22 5.39 18.14
CA ALA A 107 -10.14 6.25 17.39
C ALA A 107 -9.40 7.24 16.48
N ARG A 108 -8.24 7.75 16.92
CA ARG A 108 -7.39 8.63 16.10
C ARG A 108 -6.82 7.89 14.89
N TRP A 109 -6.29 6.69 15.09
CA TRP A 109 -5.80 5.86 13.99
C TRP A 109 -6.91 5.50 13.01
N THR A 110 -8.10 5.14 13.52
CA THR A 110 -9.25 4.79 12.70
C THR A 110 -9.74 5.98 11.87
N GLY A 111 -9.76 7.19 12.46
CA GLY A 111 -10.07 8.42 11.73
C GLY A 111 -9.07 8.74 10.63
N TRP A 112 -7.76 8.64 10.90
CA TRP A 112 -6.71 8.77 9.87
C TRP A 112 -6.92 7.74 8.75
N ARG A 113 -7.03 6.47 9.12
CA ARG A 113 -7.17 5.35 8.19
C ARG A 113 -8.39 5.52 7.30
N ASN A 114 -9.53 5.92 7.85
CA ASN A 114 -10.75 6.14 7.08
C ASN A 114 -10.60 7.30 6.10
N LEU A 115 -10.00 8.42 6.52
CA LEU A 115 -9.77 9.56 5.63
C LEU A 115 -8.79 9.21 4.48
N MET A 116 -7.72 8.48 4.78
CA MET A 116 -6.76 8.02 3.77
C MET A 116 -7.37 7.02 2.80
N VAL A 117 -8.11 6.03 3.31
CA VAL A 117 -8.78 5.04 2.48
C VAL A 117 -9.82 5.71 1.58
N ALA A 118 -10.58 6.69 2.09
CA ALA A 118 -11.51 7.46 1.26
C ALA A 118 -10.79 8.19 0.12
N ALA A 119 -9.67 8.87 0.39
CA ALA A 119 -8.90 9.59 -0.62
C ALA A 119 -8.34 8.65 -1.70
N ILE A 120 -7.74 7.52 -1.29
CA ILE A 120 -7.17 6.55 -2.23
C ILE A 120 -8.27 5.90 -3.07
N ASN A 121 -9.39 5.47 -2.45
CA ASN A 121 -10.52 4.92 -3.18
C ASN A 121 -11.08 5.92 -4.19
N ALA A 122 -11.26 7.19 -3.80
CA ALA A 122 -11.72 8.23 -4.72
C ALA A 122 -10.76 8.42 -5.91
N GLY A 123 -9.44 8.38 -5.69
CA GLY A 123 -8.45 8.45 -6.77
C GLY A 123 -8.50 7.24 -7.72
N LEU A 124 -8.75 6.03 -7.18
CA LEU A 124 -8.95 4.81 -7.97
C LEU A 124 -10.25 4.86 -8.79
N GLU A 125 -11.36 5.29 -8.17
CA GLU A 125 -12.67 5.42 -8.83
C GLU A 125 -12.64 6.45 -9.96
N GLN A 126 -11.96 7.57 -9.73
CA GLN A 126 -11.73 8.61 -10.75
C GLN A 126 -10.70 8.18 -11.80
N ARG A 127 -10.10 6.98 -11.67
CA ARG A 127 -9.04 6.46 -12.55
C ARG A 127 -7.87 7.43 -12.70
N LEU A 128 -7.52 8.14 -11.63
CA LEU A 128 -6.36 9.00 -11.60
C LEU A 128 -5.08 8.16 -11.49
N PHE A 129 -5.13 7.06 -10.77
CA PHE A 129 -4.03 6.11 -10.64
C PHE A 129 -4.57 4.70 -10.42
N GLY A 130 -3.67 3.72 -10.53
CA GLY A 130 -3.93 2.31 -10.25
C GLY A 130 -3.01 1.77 -9.16
N LEU A 131 -3.24 0.50 -8.81
CA LEU A 131 -2.46 -0.22 -7.80
C LEU A 131 -1.26 -0.97 -8.39
N GLU A 132 -1.12 -1.03 -9.73
CA GLU A 132 0.11 -1.53 -10.34
C GLU A 132 1.17 -0.42 -10.44
N PRO A 133 2.46 -0.80 -10.53
CA PRO A 133 3.54 0.15 -10.82
C PRO A 133 3.27 0.95 -12.08
N SER A 134 3.65 2.22 -12.06
CA SER A 134 3.55 3.14 -13.19
C SER A 134 2.12 3.47 -13.67
N ASP A 135 1.07 2.99 -12.97
CA ASP A 135 -0.32 3.37 -13.21
C ASP A 135 -0.58 4.81 -12.72
N ASN A 136 -0.03 5.78 -13.45
CA ASN A 136 -0.07 7.21 -13.15
C ASN A 136 -0.87 7.91 -14.26
N TRP A 137 -2.20 7.88 -14.16
CA TRP A 137 -3.12 8.26 -15.24
C TRP A 137 -3.71 9.67 -15.11
N TRP A 138 -3.40 10.39 -14.04
CA TRP A 138 -3.88 11.74 -13.80
C TRP A 138 -3.32 12.74 -14.83
N PRO A 139 -3.96 13.91 -15.04
CA PRO A 139 -3.39 15.00 -15.83
C PRO A 139 -2.01 15.43 -15.29
N GLY A 140 -0.96 15.18 -16.07
CA GLY A 140 0.43 15.41 -15.66
C GLY A 140 1.15 14.16 -15.12
N GLY A 141 0.48 13.01 -15.08
CA GLY A 141 1.07 11.71 -14.79
C GLY A 141 1.97 11.20 -15.92
N ASN A 142 2.88 10.31 -15.57
CA ASN A 142 3.83 9.69 -16.48
C ASN A 142 4.20 8.28 -15.98
N PRO A 143 4.46 7.30 -16.87
CA PRO A 143 4.97 6.00 -16.45
C PRO A 143 6.26 6.08 -15.61
N HIS A 144 7.10 7.08 -15.83
CA HIS A 144 8.25 7.35 -14.99
C HIS A 144 7.88 8.34 -13.90
N SER A 145 7.86 7.90 -12.63
CA SER A 145 7.44 8.73 -11.49
C SER A 145 8.13 10.09 -11.41
N GLN A 146 9.42 10.17 -11.78
CA GLN A 146 10.21 11.41 -11.74
C GLN A 146 9.71 12.49 -12.72
N LEU A 147 8.93 12.11 -13.72
CA LEU A 147 8.36 13.02 -14.71
C LEU A 147 6.91 13.41 -14.37
N CYS A 148 6.33 12.84 -13.33
CA CYS A 148 4.99 13.16 -12.90
C CYS A 148 4.94 14.57 -12.28
N LYS A 149 3.88 15.30 -12.58
CA LYS A 149 3.48 16.49 -11.84
C LYS A 149 2.43 16.12 -10.81
N ARG A 150 2.41 16.82 -9.67
CA ARG A 150 1.32 16.73 -8.70
C ARG A 150 -0.02 16.93 -9.37
N HIS A 151 -1.03 16.19 -8.93
CA HIS A 151 -2.41 16.44 -9.31
C HIS A 151 -3.31 16.57 -8.09
N ILE A 152 -4.30 17.46 -8.17
CA ILE A 152 -5.26 17.74 -7.11
C ILE A 152 -6.62 17.26 -7.58
N TYR A 153 -7.33 16.54 -6.73
CA TYR A 153 -8.66 16.02 -7.01
C TYR A 153 -9.57 16.20 -5.80
N ARG A 154 -10.88 16.21 -6.06
CA ARG A 154 -11.92 16.46 -5.06
C ARG A 154 -12.89 15.29 -5.05
N PHE A 155 -13.47 15.03 -3.89
CA PHE A 155 -14.45 13.98 -3.70
C PHE A 155 -15.30 14.26 -2.47
N ASP A 156 -16.50 13.70 -2.45
CA ASP A 156 -17.43 13.82 -1.34
C ASP A 156 -17.29 12.62 -0.39
N LEU A 157 -17.47 12.86 0.90
CA LEU A 157 -17.65 11.84 1.92
C LEU A 157 -19.10 11.85 2.43
N GLU A 158 -19.51 10.77 3.09
CA GLU A 158 -20.82 10.67 3.73
C GLU A 158 -21.11 11.87 4.65
N GLY A 159 -22.39 12.21 4.84
CA GLY A 159 -22.78 13.30 5.73
C GLY A 159 -22.58 14.72 5.16
N GLY A 160 -22.31 14.85 3.86
CA GLY A 160 -22.18 16.14 3.17
C GLY A 160 -20.82 16.81 3.37
N HIS A 161 -19.82 16.04 3.79
CA HIS A 161 -18.45 16.51 3.92
C HIS A 161 -17.73 16.46 2.58
N ALA A 162 -16.91 17.46 2.29
CA ALA A 162 -16.13 17.52 1.06
C ALA A 162 -14.64 17.38 1.38
N ALA A 163 -13.90 16.67 0.55
CA ALA A 163 -12.46 16.54 0.68
C ALA A 163 -11.73 16.96 -0.59
N VAL A 164 -10.50 17.43 -0.39
CA VAL A 164 -9.53 17.68 -1.46
C VAL A 164 -8.28 16.88 -1.16
N ALA A 165 -7.78 16.18 -2.17
CA ALA A 165 -6.57 15.39 -2.07
C ALA A 165 -5.58 15.78 -3.16
N SER A 166 -4.30 15.51 -2.90
CA SER A 166 -3.25 15.56 -3.90
C SER A 166 -2.58 14.20 -4.03
N VAL A 167 -2.09 13.92 -5.23
CA VAL A 167 -1.26 12.75 -5.54
C VAL A 167 0.05 13.20 -6.16
N ASP A 168 1.14 12.67 -5.63
CA ASP A 168 2.49 12.76 -6.18
C ASP A 168 3.01 11.34 -6.47
N ALA A 169 3.65 11.13 -7.63
CA ALA A 169 4.42 9.91 -7.87
C ALA A 169 5.82 10.06 -7.29
N ILE A 170 6.33 8.99 -6.70
CA ILE A 170 7.61 9.00 -6.00
C ILE A 170 8.51 7.90 -6.60
N SER A 171 9.83 8.03 -6.42
CA SER A 171 10.78 7.03 -6.87
C SER A 171 10.40 5.64 -6.35
N GLY A 172 10.39 4.64 -7.23
CA GLY A 172 10.04 3.26 -6.86
C GLY A 172 8.56 2.90 -7.07
N ASP A 173 7.82 3.71 -7.81
CA ASP A 173 6.38 3.56 -8.12
C ASP A 173 5.44 3.76 -6.93
N GLU A 174 5.94 4.31 -5.83
CA GLU A 174 5.10 4.73 -4.69
C GLU A 174 4.27 5.97 -5.02
N LEU A 175 3.14 6.12 -4.34
CA LEU A 175 2.35 7.36 -4.35
C LEU A 175 2.45 8.05 -3.00
N SER A 176 2.57 9.37 -3.00
CA SER A 176 2.35 10.20 -1.82
C SER A 176 0.98 10.86 -1.94
N ILE A 177 0.09 10.58 -0.99
CA ILE A 177 -1.28 11.10 -0.96
C ILE A 177 -1.44 12.03 0.23
N ASN A 178 -1.83 13.28 -0.01
CA ASN A 178 -2.24 14.22 1.04
C ASN A 178 -3.74 14.49 0.89
N VAL A 179 -4.45 14.68 1.99
CA VAL A 179 -5.89 14.97 1.98
C VAL A 179 -6.25 15.98 3.06
N VAL A 180 -7.15 16.90 2.71
CA VAL A 180 -7.77 17.88 3.61
C VAL A 180 -9.28 17.70 3.54
N LEU A 181 -9.91 17.51 4.71
CA LEU A 181 -11.35 17.41 4.89
C LEU A 181 -11.94 18.80 5.23
N ASP A 182 -13.09 19.11 4.63
CA ASP A 182 -13.80 20.39 4.72
C ASP A 182 -12.84 21.58 4.55
N PRO A 183 -12.24 21.72 3.35
CA PRO A 183 -11.27 22.77 3.09
C PRO A 183 -11.87 24.15 3.35
N ARG A 184 -11.11 25.03 4.02
CA ARG A 184 -11.55 26.40 4.35
C ARG A 184 -11.80 27.28 3.14
N HIS A 185 -11.13 27.00 2.03
CA HIS A 185 -11.31 27.72 0.78
C HIS A 185 -11.02 26.81 -0.43
N GLU A 186 -11.56 27.18 -1.59
CA GLU A 186 -11.45 26.40 -2.82
C GLU A 186 -10.02 26.29 -3.36
N GLY A 187 -9.16 27.26 -3.04
CA GLY A 187 -7.76 27.27 -3.48
C GLY A 187 -6.80 26.39 -2.67
N ILE A 188 -7.29 25.50 -1.79
CA ILE A 188 -6.41 24.63 -1.01
C ILE A 188 -5.76 23.59 -1.93
N GLU A 189 -4.43 23.56 -1.88
CA GLU A 189 -3.61 22.52 -2.49
C GLU A 189 -3.03 21.62 -1.39
N PRO A 190 -3.53 20.38 -1.22
CA PRO A 190 -3.03 19.49 -0.18
C PRO A 190 -1.54 19.18 -0.35
N ASP A 191 -0.79 19.34 0.73
CA ASP A 191 0.60 18.98 0.88
C ASP A 191 0.88 18.45 2.30
N ARG A 192 2.15 18.09 2.53
CA ARG A 192 2.59 17.49 3.81
C ARG A 192 2.55 18.47 4.99
N PHE A 193 2.53 19.78 4.74
CA PHE A 193 2.62 20.83 5.75
C PHE A 193 1.27 21.46 6.10
N ASN A 194 0.18 21.09 5.42
CA ASN A 194 -1.16 21.48 5.82
C ASN A 194 -1.53 20.98 7.23
N GLY A 195 -2.56 21.60 7.80
CA GLY A 195 -3.11 21.23 9.10
C GLY A 195 -4.50 21.83 9.36
N LEU A 196 -4.83 22.05 10.63
CA LEU A 196 -6.17 22.48 11.05
C LEU A 196 -6.55 23.92 10.64
N ARG A 197 -5.60 24.68 10.09
CA ARG A 197 -5.88 25.99 9.48
C ARG A 197 -6.48 25.83 8.09
N ASP A 198 -6.19 24.73 7.41
CA ASP A 198 -6.61 24.47 6.03
C ASP A 198 -7.92 23.68 5.99
N GLY A 199 -8.22 22.85 7.00
CA GLY A 199 -9.49 22.12 7.05
C GLY A 199 -9.86 21.64 8.44
N ASP A 200 -10.89 20.81 8.51
CA ASP A 200 -11.32 20.15 9.74
C ASP A 200 -10.48 18.91 10.08
N ALA A 201 -9.91 18.27 9.07
CA ALA A 201 -8.87 17.26 9.22
C ALA A 201 -7.87 17.31 8.06
N HIS A 202 -6.66 16.83 8.31
CA HIS A 202 -5.59 16.62 7.33
C HIS A 202 -4.94 15.26 7.59
N ALA A 203 -4.60 14.54 6.53
CA ALA A 203 -3.85 13.30 6.60
C ALA A 203 -2.85 13.17 5.43
N HIS A 204 -1.78 12.43 5.67
CA HIS A 204 -0.81 12.00 4.66
C HIS A 204 -0.55 10.50 4.78
N ALA A 205 -0.25 9.87 3.64
CA ALA A 205 0.40 8.56 3.61
C ALA A 205 1.12 8.27 2.29
N TRP A 206 2.02 7.29 2.33
CA TRP A 206 2.62 6.64 1.17
C TRP A 206 1.86 5.35 0.82
N VAL A 207 1.73 5.08 -0.48
CA VAL A 207 1.14 3.86 -1.02
C VAL A 207 2.19 3.12 -1.83
N GLU A 208 2.56 1.92 -1.39
CA GLU A 208 3.43 1.00 -2.11
C GLU A 208 2.63 0.27 -3.20
N ARG A 209 3.23 0.08 -4.38
CA ARG A 209 2.60 -0.58 -5.56
C ARG A 209 3.50 -1.61 -6.25
N ARG A 210 4.81 -1.55 -6.01
CA ARG A 210 5.85 -2.35 -6.65
C ARG A 210 6.00 -3.73 -6.05
N LEU A 211 5.92 -3.86 -4.73
CA LEU A 211 6.05 -5.14 -4.03
C LEU A 211 4.70 -5.72 -3.56
N GLY A 212 3.65 -4.93 -3.69
CA GLY A 212 2.24 -5.24 -3.47
C GLY A 212 1.48 -3.92 -3.35
N ALA A 213 0.27 -3.94 -2.83
CA ALA A 213 -0.57 -2.76 -2.69
C ALA A 213 -0.95 -2.54 -1.22
N TRP A 214 -0.35 -1.52 -0.59
CA TRP A 214 -0.69 -1.15 0.81
C TRP A 214 -0.31 0.28 1.17
N ILE A 215 -0.94 0.80 2.22
CA ILE A 215 -0.55 2.05 2.87
C ILE A 215 0.62 1.78 3.84
N GLN A 216 1.72 2.53 3.70
CA GLN A 216 2.95 2.28 4.48
C GLN A 216 2.99 3.01 5.84
N ASP A 217 2.11 3.98 6.09
CA ASP A 217 2.11 4.81 7.32
C ASP A 217 1.24 4.25 8.44
N GLY A 218 1.46 4.77 9.66
CA GLY A 218 0.74 4.42 10.88
C GLY A 218 -0.13 5.55 11.43
N GLY A 219 -0.40 6.59 10.64
CA GLY A 219 -1.20 7.77 11.04
C GLY A 219 -0.44 8.80 11.87
N GLU A 220 0.89 8.84 11.74
CA GLU A 220 1.74 9.84 12.38
C GLU A 220 1.41 11.25 11.89
N ASP A 221 1.20 11.41 10.58
CA ASP A 221 0.89 12.68 9.91
C ASP A 221 -0.63 12.86 9.79
N PHE A 222 -1.32 12.93 10.93
CA PHE A 222 -2.77 13.16 11.01
C PHE A 222 -3.12 14.33 11.93
N SER A 223 -3.87 15.29 11.45
CA SER A 223 -4.44 16.37 12.26
C SER A 223 -5.96 16.36 12.13
N CYS A 224 -6.69 16.39 13.25
CA CYS A 224 -8.15 16.40 13.20
C CYS A 224 -8.74 17.23 14.34
N LYS A 225 -9.76 18.02 14.04
CA LYS A 225 -10.57 18.67 15.06
C LYS A 225 -11.28 17.63 15.92
N ARG A 226 -11.37 17.89 17.22
CA ARG A 226 -12.02 16.99 18.19
C ARG A 226 -13.48 16.71 17.86
N ALA A 227 -14.20 17.69 17.29
CA ALA A 227 -15.60 17.54 16.92
C ALA A 227 -15.82 16.56 15.77
N VAL A 228 -14.83 16.42 14.86
CA VAL A 228 -14.94 15.63 13.63
C VAL A 228 -14.35 14.22 13.79
N GLN A 229 -13.39 14.05 14.71
CA GLN A 229 -12.71 12.76 14.92
C GLN A 229 -13.67 11.58 15.22
N PRO A 230 -14.70 11.71 16.10
CA PRO A 230 -15.61 10.61 16.36
C PRO A 230 -16.37 10.16 15.12
N TRP A 231 -16.80 11.11 14.29
CA TRP A 231 -17.49 10.83 13.03
C TRP A 231 -16.55 10.12 12.05
N LEU A 232 -15.35 10.68 11.79
CA LEU A 232 -14.36 10.05 10.90
C LEU A 232 -14.03 8.61 11.33
N ALA A 233 -13.91 8.36 12.63
CA ALA A 233 -13.60 7.04 13.17
C ALA A 233 -14.75 6.02 13.06
N GLN A 234 -15.99 6.49 12.85
CA GLN A 234 -17.17 5.63 12.71
C GLN A 234 -17.50 5.27 11.27
N LEU A 235 -16.91 5.97 10.29
CA LEU A 235 -17.07 5.64 8.88
C LEU A 235 -16.64 4.19 8.61
N LYS A 236 -17.44 3.50 7.78
CA LYS A 236 -17.18 2.12 7.36
C LYS A 236 -16.74 2.14 5.90
N ILE A 237 -15.42 2.23 5.68
CA ILE A 237 -14.84 2.33 4.35
C ILE A 237 -13.86 1.18 4.17
N ASP A 238 -14.02 0.36 3.14
CA ASP A 238 -13.09 -0.74 2.87
C ASP A 238 -12.09 -0.35 1.77
N PRO A 239 -10.82 -0.78 1.85
CA PRO A 239 -9.85 -0.53 0.79
C PRO A 239 -10.21 -1.25 -0.49
N MET A 240 -10.07 -0.58 -1.64
CA MET A 240 -10.37 -1.17 -2.95
C MET A 240 -9.20 -1.99 -3.51
N GLY A 241 -8.92 -3.14 -2.90
CA GLY A 241 -7.92 -4.10 -3.40
C GLY A 241 -6.48 -3.83 -2.95
N TYR A 242 -6.31 -3.12 -1.83
CA TYR A 242 -5.02 -2.86 -1.17
C TYR A 242 -5.16 -3.00 0.35
N SER A 243 -4.05 -3.14 1.08
CA SER A 243 -4.09 -3.17 2.55
C SER A 243 -4.07 -1.75 3.11
N ASP A 244 -4.86 -1.46 4.14
CA ASP A 244 -4.83 -0.18 4.85
C ASP A 244 -3.61 -0.01 5.77
N GLN A 245 -2.74 -1.03 5.82
CA GLN A 245 -1.50 -1.01 6.57
C GLN A 245 -0.51 -2.06 6.02
N GLY A 246 0.75 -1.67 5.86
CA GLY A 246 1.87 -2.56 5.56
C GLY A 246 3.21 -1.89 5.84
N SER A 247 4.31 -2.65 5.83
CA SER A 247 5.61 -2.07 6.21
C SER A 247 6.08 -1.03 5.20
N PHE A 248 6.78 -0.02 5.69
CA PHE A 248 7.47 0.94 4.85
C PHE A 248 8.74 0.31 4.23
N PHE A 249 9.00 0.56 2.94
CA PHE A 249 10.18 0.10 2.21
C PHE A 249 10.81 1.27 1.47
N MET A 250 12.11 1.50 1.67
CA MET A 250 12.90 2.44 0.87
C MET A 250 14.19 1.77 0.45
#